data_AF-H8GEK3-F1
#
_entry.id   AF-H8GEK3-F1
#
_cell.length_a   1.000
_cell.length_b   1.000
_cell.length_c   1.000
_cell.angle_alpha   90.00
_cell.angle_beta   90.00
_cell.angle_gamma   90.00
#
_symmetry.space_group_name_H-M   'P 1'
#
loop_
_entity.id
_entity.type
_entity.pdbx_description
1 polymer ?
#
loop_
_entity_poly.entity_id
_entity_poly.type
_entity_poly.pdbx_seq_one_letter_code
_entity_poly.pdbx_strand_id
1 'polypeptide(L)'
;MKSSRDNARAKPRVFGVGVRAGHLVAHDPLTGRTHHRGALTTVGRARLRASDLIADRYASPQELGGSTTVGIRWSPVVRPHHVADVSSTESPHRRVARALACTGLLTVDIVEVEPLHHTDLAVIAEHLTDDGCTVSLTTGPERLRDRADDLAECVDALRVCMDDWADPHTRGHIAGGRTEQALLADIRAAVDTGLPTQLYTRRVPPPPGDESTWWLVDVALSTGVEGITFAREAPHDDTLSFLRITDRDVETPTCGSLAPLDIVLDTVSAQDAEDVPSRTRHDKARPG
;
A
#
# COMPACT_ATOMS: atom_id res chain seq x y z
N MET A 1 -5.20 26.07 18.75
CA MET A 1 -5.27 24.98 19.76
C MET A 1 -6.51 24.09 19.56
N LYS A 2 -6.71 23.55 18.35
CA LYS A 2 -7.76 22.55 18.05
C LYS A 2 -7.21 21.15 17.72
N SER A 3 -5.89 20.96 17.55
CA SER A 3 -5.30 19.73 17.02
C SER A 3 -5.14 18.56 18.02
N SER A 4 -5.71 18.63 19.23
CA SER A 4 -5.61 17.54 20.21
C SER A 4 -6.87 16.67 20.31
N ARG A 5 -8.02 17.10 19.76
CA ARG A 5 -9.28 16.35 19.90
C ARG A 5 -9.59 15.41 18.74
N ASP A 6 -9.07 15.66 17.54
CA ASP A 6 -9.37 14.81 16.37
C ASP A 6 -8.41 13.61 16.21
N ASN A 7 -7.18 13.70 16.73
CA ASN A 7 -6.26 12.55 16.81
C ASN A 7 -6.71 11.44 17.78
N ALA A 8 -7.75 11.69 18.60
CA ALA A 8 -8.31 10.71 19.53
C ALA A 8 -9.25 9.69 18.86
N ARG A 9 -9.48 9.77 17.54
CA ARG A 9 -10.45 8.96 16.81
C ARG A 9 -9.89 8.03 15.72
N ALA A 10 -8.56 7.91 15.61
CA ALA A 10 -7.98 6.94 14.69
C ALA A 10 -8.49 5.52 15.00
N LYS A 11 -9.17 4.90 14.02
CA LYS A 11 -9.71 3.55 14.18
C LYS A 11 -8.54 2.59 14.44
N PRO A 12 -8.67 1.64 15.39
CA PRO A 12 -7.64 0.63 15.55
C PRO A 12 -7.50 -0.20 14.27
N ARG A 13 -6.27 -0.40 13.79
CA ARG A 13 -5.91 -1.25 12.64
C ARG A 13 -4.84 -2.27 13.02
N VAL A 14 -4.59 -3.22 12.13
CA VAL A 14 -3.63 -4.30 12.38
C VAL A 14 -2.21 -3.84 12.02
N PHE A 15 -1.27 -4.16 12.89
CA PHE A 15 0.17 -3.92 12.73
C PHE A 15 0.93 -5.23 12.86
N GLY A 16 2.01 -5.37 12.10
CA GLY A 16 2.96 -6.46 12.25
C GLY A 16 3.94 -6.13 13.37
N VAL A 17 3.90 -6.87 14.47
CA VAL A 17 4.73 -6.62 15.65
C VAL A 17 5.79 -7.71 15.78
N GLY A 18 7.03 -7.33 16.05
CA GLY A 18 8.08 -8.31 16.29
C GLY A 18 9.33 -7.71 16.90
N VAL A 19 10.37 -8.54 17.06
CA VAL A 19 11.66 -8.10 17.58
C VAL A 19 12.67 -8.01 16.44
N ARG A 20 13.36 -6.88 16.33
CA ARG A 20 14.41 -6.60 15.34
C ARG A 20 15.61 -5.94 16.02
N ALA A 21 16.80 -6.49 15.80
CA ALA A 21 18.03 -6.04 16.46
C ALA A 21 17.88 -5.86 18.00
N GLY A 22 17.07 -6.70 18.66
CA GLY A 22 16.78 -6.61 20.09
C GLY A 22 15.72 -5.59 20.50
N HIS A 23 15.14 -4.84 19.56
CA HIS A 23 14.09 -3.86 19.80
C HIS A 23 12.72 -4.41 19.41
N LEU A 24 11.71 -4.17 20.25
CA LEU A 24 10.32 -4.40 19.88
C LEU A 24 9.91 -3.35 18.85
N VAL A 25 9.34 -3.77 17.73
CA VAL A 25 8.92 -2.88 16.65
C VAL A 25 7.50 -3.20 16.21
N ALA A 26 6.81 -2.18 15.71
CA ALA A 26 5.50 -2.29 15.09
C ALA A 26 5.57 -1.74 13.66
N HIS A 27 5.21 -2.56 12.68
CA HIS A 27 5.13 -2.20 11.28
C HIS A 27 3.68 -1.96 10.86
N ASP A 28 3.45 -0.83 10.21
CA ASP A 28 2.17 -0.45 9.67
C ASP A 28 2.05 -0.93 8.21
N PRO A 29 1.23 -1.95 7.91
CA PRO A 29 1.09 -2.45 6.53
C PRO A 29 0.49 -1.39 5.59
N LEU A 30 -0.26 -0.41 6.12
CA LEU A 30 -0.90 0.62 5.32
C LEU A 30 0.12 1.66 4.83
N THR A 31 0.94 2.16 5.74
CA THR A 31 1.92 3.24 5.44
C THR A 31 3.31 2.70 5.11
N GLY A 32 3.57 1.42 5.34
CA GLY A 32 4.89 0.79 5.30
C GLY A 32 5.90 1.35 6.30
N ARG A 33 5.45 2.01 7.37
CA ARG A 33 6.34 2.62 8.37
C ARG A 33 6.55 1.67 9.54
N THR A 34 7.75 1.67 10.10
CA THR A 34 8.12 0.86 11.27
C THR A 34 8.44 1.78 12.45
N HIS A 35 7.88 1.48 13.62
CA HIS A 35 8.04 2.22 14.86
C HIS A 35 8.76 1.36 15.91
N HIS A 36 9.68 1.96 16.67
CA HIS A 36 10.20 1.36 17.91
C HIS A 36 9.14 1.42 18.99
N ARG A 37 8.89 0.31 19.68
CA ARG A 37 7.88 0.23 20.74
C ARG A 37 8.54 0.17 22.11
N GLY A 38 8.20 1.14 22.96
CA GLY A 38 8.55 1.10 24.39
C GLY A 38 7.57 0.27 25.23
N ALA A 39 6.31 0.18 24.81
CA ALA A 39 5.28 -0.58 25.50
C ALA A 39 5.25 -2.04 25.03
N LEU A 40 5.18 -2.97 25.99
CA LEU A 40 5.02 -4.39 25.69
C LEU A 40 3.71 -4.66 24.96
N THR A 41 3.78 -5.49 23.92
CA THR A 41 2.63 -5.95 23.13
C THR A 41 2.92 -7.35 22.59
N THR A 42 1.87 -8.08 22.23
CA THR A 42 1.98 -9.40 21.61
C THR A 42 2.68 -9.30 20.25
N VAL A 43 3.62 -10.20 20.00
CA VAL A 43 4.30 -10.39 18.71
C VAL A 43 3.35 -11.06 17.71
N GLY A 44 3.51 -10.77 16.42
CA GLY A 44 2.63 -11.18 15.33
C GLY A 44 1.67 -10.05 14.93
N ARG A 45 0.44 -10.39 14.57
CA ARG A 45 -0.58 -9.42 14.20
C ARG A 45 -1.22 -8.81 15.45
N ALA A 46 -1.06 -7.50 15.65
CA ALA A 46 -1.64 -6.79 16.78
C ALA A 46 -2.54 -5.64 16.32
N ARG A 47 -3.72 -5.53 16.93
CA ARG A 47 -4.64 -4.41 16.66
C ARG A 47 -4.27 -3.22 17.55
N LEU A 48 -3.72 -2.16 16.97
CA LEU A 48 -3.26 -0.95 17.68
C LEU A 48 -3.95 0.28 17.10
N ARG A 49 -3.98 1.40 17.83
CA ARG A 49 -4.39 2.69 17.25
C ARG A 49 -3.16 3.40 16.73
N ALA A 50 -3.29 4.06 15.58
CA ALA A 50 -2.20 4.88 15.05
C ALA A 50 -1.76 5.96 16.05
N SER A 51 -2.69 6.48 16.86
CA SER A 51 -2.39 7.43 17.94
C SER A 51 -1.51 6.86 19.06
N ASP A 52 -1.54 5.54 19.28
CA ASP A 52 -0.68 4.88 20.27
C ASP A 52 0.79 4.81 19.79
N LEU A 53 1.04 5.08 18.50
CA LEU A 53 2.36 5.05 17.87
C LEU A 53 2.92 6.46 17.61
N ILE A 54 2.15 7.53 17.87
CA ILE A 54 2.62 8.91 17.64
C ILE A 54 3.80 9.27 18.55
N ALA A 55 3.81 8.74 19.77
CA ALA A 55 4.92 8.94 20.71
C ALA A 55 6.14 8.07 20.37
N ASP A 56 5.94 7.04 19.55
CA ASP A 56 6.98 6.08 19.19
C ASP A 56 7.80 6.58 18.01
N ARG A 57 9.13 6.51 18.17
CA ARG A 57 10.08 6.94 17.15
C ARG A 57 10.06 5.99 15.95
N TYR A 58 10.12 6.54 14.74
CA TYR A 58 10.38 5.77 13.53
C TYR A 58 11.72 5.03 13.60
N ALA A 59 11.70 3.74 13.30
CA ALA A 59 12.90 2.93 13.16
C ALA A 59 13.46 3.07 11.75
N SER A 60 14.75 3.45 11.64
CA SER A 60 15.41 3.43 10.34
C SER A 60 15.78 2.01 9.93
N PRO A 61 15.87 1.68 8.62
CA PRO A 61 16.33 0.36 8.18
C PRO A 61 17.68 -0.07 8.79
N GLN A 62 18.59 0.90 9.01
CA GLN A 62 19.90 0.62 9.62
C GLN A 62 19.77 0.21 11.09
N GLU A 63 18.87 0.84 11.87
CA GLU A 63 18.61 0.48 13.27
C GLU A 63 17.95 -0.90 13.40
N LEU A 64 17.26 -1.35 12.35
CA LEU A 64 16.60 -2.65 12.29
C LEU A 64 17.55 -3.80 11.94
N GLY A 65 18.87 -3.55 11.91
CA GLY A 65 19.89 -4.56 11.68
C GLY A 65 20.39 -4.65 10.24
N GLY A 66 19.96 -3.75 9.35
CA GLY A 66 20.50 -3.55 7.99
C GLY A 66 20.27 -4.70 6.98
N SER A 67 20.08 -5.94 7.43
CA SER A 67 19.84 -7.12 6.58
C SER A 67 18.53 -7.86 6.90
N THR A 68 17.91 -7.61 8.06
CA THR A 68 16.62 -8.20 8.40
C THR A 68 15.49 -7.35 7.84
N THR A 69 15.03 -7.72 6.65
CA THR A 69 13.86 -7.10 6.03
C THR A 69 12.63 -7.23 6.95
N VAL A 70 11.93 -6.13 7.17
CA VAL A 70 10.70 -6.11 7.99
C VAL A 70 9.52 -6.70 7.23
N GLY A 71 9.52 -6.52 5.91
CA GLY A 71 8.50 -7.03 5.02
C GLY A 71 8.99 -7.10 3.59
N ILE A 72 8.25 -7.80 2.75
CA ILE A 72 8.58 -7.91 1.33
C ILE A 72 7.43 -7.42 0.48
N ARG A 73 7.77 -6.98 -0.72
CA ARG A 73 6.83 -6.83 -1.81
C ARG A 73 6.84 -8.09 -2.67
N TRP A 74 5.67 -8.66 -2.91
CA TRP A 74 5.48 -9.84 -3.74
C TRP A 74 4.47 -9.56 -4.84
N SER A 75 4.87 -9.75 -6.09
CA SER A 75 3.95 -9.80 -7.23
C SER A 75 3.73 -11.26 -7.59
N PRO A 76 2.60 -11.88 -7.21
CA PRO A 76 2.35 -13.30 -7.48
C PRO A 76 1.92 -13.59 -8.92
N VAL A 77 1.70 -12.56 -9.75
CA VAL A 77 1.33 -12.72 -11.16
C VAL A 77 2.45 -13.45 -11.92
N VAL A 78 2.15 -14.66 -12.38
CA VAL A 78 3.01 -15.45 -13.26
C VAL A 78 2.60 -15.17 -14.71
N ARG A 79 3.51 -14.66 -15.55
CA ARG A 79 3.23 -14.50 -16.99
C ARG A 79 2.92 -15.87 -17.59
N PRO A 80 1.93 -15.99 -18.50
CA PRO A 80 1.57 -17.26 -19.13
C PRO A 80 2.65 -17.67 -20.16
N HIS A 81 3.76 -18.22 -19.69
CA HIS A 81 4.73 -18.94 -20.52
C HIS A 81 4.75 -20.39 -20.06
N HIS A 82 4.00 -21.20 -20.82
CA HIS A 82 3.87 -22.65 -20.70
C HIS A 82 3.72 -23.18 -19.26
N VAL A 83 2.48 -23.22 -18.80
CA VAL A 83 2.09 -24.06 -17.67
C VAL A 83 2.39 -25.50 -18.07
N ALA A 84 3.49 -26.05 -17.55
CA ALA A 84 3.65 -27.49 -17.48
C ALA A 84 2.47 -28.04 -16.66
N ASP A 85 1.89 -29.13 -17.12
CA ASP A 85 0.79 -29.84 -16.48
C ASP A 85 1.32 -30.48 -15.18
N VAL A 86 1.45 -29.68 -14.13
CA VAL A 86 1.87 -30.15 -12.81
C VAL A 86 0.62 -30.53 -12.05
N SER A 87 0.38 -31.83 -11.95
CA SER A 87 -0.66 -32.51 -11.16
C SER A 87 -0.53 -32.31 -9.63
N SER A 88 0.00 -31.17 -9.20
CA SER A 88 0.16 -30.78 -7.81
C SER A 88 -1.17 -30.27 -7.26
N THR A 89 -1.65 -30.87 -6.18
CA THR A 89 -2.81 -30.40 -5.40
C THR A 89 -2.56 -29.08 -4.65
N GLU A 90 -1.29 -28.67 -4.54
CA GLU A 90 -0.88 -27.41 -3.92
C GLU A 90 -0.49 -26.39 -5.00
N SER A 91 -1.12 -25.21 -5.00
CA SER A 91 -0.76 -24.15 -5.94
C SER A 91 0.65 -23.60 -5.62
N PRO A 92 1.43 -23.19 -6.64
CA PRO A 92 2.75 -22.57 -6.42
C PRO A 92 2.69 -21.36 -5.48
N HIS A 93 1.61 -20.56 -5.55
CA HIS A 93 1.41 -19.42 -4.66
C HIS A 93 1.27 -19.83 -3.20
N ARG A 94 0.54 -20.92 -2.91
CA ARG A 94 0.39 -21.44 -1.55
C ARG A 94 1.72 -21.86 -0.95
N ARG A 95 2.57 -22.52 -1.74
CA ARG A 95 3.91 -22.92 -1.31
C ARG A 95 4.79 -21.71 -0.99
N VAL A 96 4.74 -20.66 -1.81
CA VAL A 96 5.48 -19.42 -1.56
C VAL A 96 4.94 -18.71 -0.32
N ALA A 97 3.63 -18.54 -0.18
CA ALA A 97 3.02 -17.92 1.00
C ALA A 97 3.49 -18.62 2.29
N ARG A 98 3.49 -19.96 2.33
CA ARG A 98 4.00 -20.74 3.46
C ARG A 98 5.51 -20.56 3.68
N ALA A 99 6.30 -20.50 2.62
CA ALA A 99 7.73 -20.24 2.74
C ALA A 99 7.99 -18.85 3.32
N LEU A 100 7.26 -17.83 2.85
CA LEU A 100 7.34 -16.45 3.32
C LEU A 100 6.94 -16.32 4.79
N ALA A 101 5.85 -16.97 5.19
CA ALA A 101 5.43 -17.02 6.58
C ALA A 101 6.53 -17.55 7.54
N CYS A 102 7.30 -18.55 7.11
CA CYS A 102 8.40 -19.12 7.90
C CYS A 102 9.63 -18.20 8.03
N THR A 103 9.70 -17.09 7.29
CA THR A 103 10.87 -16.19 7.31
C THR A 103 10.85 -15.21 8.50
N GLY A 104 9.75 -15.16 9.26
CA GLY A 104 9.59 -14.26 10.38
C GLY A 104 9.40 -12.80 9.98
N LEU A 105 9.00 -12.52 8.73
CA LEU A 105 8.60 -11.20 8.26
C LEU A 105 7.44 -10.66 9.11
N LEU A 106 7.37 -9.35 9.25
CA LEU A 106 6.23 -8.69 9.91
C LEU A 106 5.11 -8.43 8.92
N THR A 107 5.44 -8.20 7.64
CA THR A 107 4.44 -7.90 6.61
C THR A 107 4.79 -8.46 5.23
N VAL A 108 3.76 -8.65 4.41
CA VAL A 108 3.87 -8.89 2.98
C VAL A 108 2.97 -7.90 2.23
N ASP A 109 3.54 -7.16 1.29
CA ASP A 109 2.84 -6.31 0.33
C ASP A 109 2.62 -7.09 -0.96
N ILE A 110 1.38 -7.54 -1.18
CA ILE A 110 0.99 -8.14 -2.44
C ILE A 110 0.73 -7.02 -3.45
N VAL A 111 1.39 -7.06 -4.60
CA VAL A 111 1.24 -6.06 -5.64
C VAL A 111 0.67 -6.69 -6.89
N GLU A 112 -0.43 -6.13 -7.36
CA GLU A 112 -1.15 -6.63 -8.52
C GLU A 112 -1.31 -5.52 -9.56
N VAL A 113 -0.93 -5.81 -10.81
CA VAL A 113 -1.20 -4.93 -11.96
C VAL A 113 -2.55 -5.29 -12.60
N GLU A 114 -2.93 -6.57 -12.53
CA GLU A 114 -4.30 -7.05 -12.65
C GLU A 114 -4.50 -8.09 -11.56
N PRO A 115 -5.64 -8.08 -10.86
CA PRO A 115 -5.78 -8.92 -9.69
C PRO A 115 -5.66 -10.41 -10.04
N LEU A 116 -4.93 -11.17 -9.21
CA LEU A 116 -5.12 -12.61 -9.16
C LEU A 116 -6.61 -12.90 -8.99
N HIS A 117 -7.05 -14.08 -9.43
CA HIS A 117 -8.39 -14.53 -9.10
C HIS A 117 -8.62 -14.41 -7.59
N HIS A 118 -9.76 -13.83 -7.21
CA HIS A 118 -10.11 -13.54 -5.81
C HIS A 118 -9.78 -14.71 -4.87
N THR A 119 -10.13 -15.92 -5.30
CA THR A 119 -9.91 -17.17 -4.56
C THR A 119 -8.43 -17.40 -4.22
N ASP A 120 -7.51 -17.14 -5.15
CA ASP A 120 -6.08 -17.32 -4.88
C ASP A 120 -5.55 -16.28 -3.90
N LEU A 121 -6.00 -15.02 -4.03
CA LEU A 121 -5.59 -13.95 -3.11
C LEU A 121 -6.04 -14.26 -1.68
N ALA A 122 -7.29 -14.68 -1.50
CA ALA A 122 -7.81 -15.03 -0.18
C ALA A 122 -7.00 -16.15 0.48
N VAL A 123 -6.71 -17.23 -0.27
CA VAL A 123 -5.89 -18.36 0.22
C VAL A 123 -4.46 -17.93 0.56
N ILE A 124 -3.85 -17.07 -0.27
CA ILE A 124 -2.51 -16.53 -0.01
C ILE A 124 -2.51 -15.72 1.29
N ALA A 125 -3.46 -14.81 1.43
CA ALA A 125 -3.53 -13.91 2.56
C ALA A 125 -3.83 -14.66 3.86
N GLU A 126 -4.75 -15.63 3.84
CA GLU A 126 -5.04 -16.53 4.95
C GLU A 126 -3.76 -17.18 5.48
N HIS A 127 -2.97 -17.81 4.61
CA HIS A 127 -1.71 -18.45 5.00
C HIS A 127 -0.71 -17.49 5.64
N LEU A 128 -0.54 -16.30 5.08
CA LEU A 128 0.37 -15.30 5.64
C LEU A 128 -0.12 -14.80 6.99
N THR A 129 -1.43 -14.58 7.12
CA THR A 129 -2.03 -14.04 8.34
C THR A 129 -2.10 -15.04 9.49
N ASP A 130 -2.31 -16.34 9.20
CA ASP A 130 -2.29 -17.44 10.18
C ASP A 130 -0.92 -17.59 10.85
N ASP A 131 0.15 -17.36 10.09
CA ASP A 131 1.52 -17.37 10.59
C ASP A 131 1.96 -16.02 11.19
N GLY A 132 1.03 -15.07 11.34
CA GLY A 132 1.24 -13.83 12.07
C GLY A 132 1.88 -12.70 11.25
N CYS A 133 1.98 -12.82 9.93
CA CYS A 133 2.36 -11.71 9.05
C CYS A 133 1.15 -10.81 8.78
N THR A 134 1.35 -9.49 8.72
CA THR A 134 0.33 -8.61 8.13
C THR A 134 0.36 -8.68 6.62
N VAL A 135 -0.79 -8.47 5.99
CA VAL A 135 -0.92 -8.48 4.53
C VAL A 135 -1.49 -7.15 4.05
N SER A 136 -0.76 -6.46 3.18
CA SER A 136 -1.28 -5.31 2.43
C SER A 136 -1.45 -5.67 0.96
N LEU A 137 -2.46 -5.10 0.30
CA LEU A 137 -2.61 -5.17 -1.15
C LEU A 137 -2.35 -3.79 -1.77
N THR A 138 -1.49 -3.74 -2.78
CA THR A 138 -1.35 -2.56 -3.65
C THR A 138 -1.90 -2.90 -5.03
N THR A 139 -2.97 -2.22 -5.44
CA THR A 139 -3.69 -2.52 -6.70
C THR A 139 -4.28 -1.26 -7.33
N GLY A 140 -4.65 -1.33 -8.60
CA GLY A 140 -5.38 -0.27 -9.28
C GLY A 140 -6.81 -0.11 -8.74
N PRO A 141 -7.47 1.03 -9.01
CA PRO A 141 -8.85 1.26 -8.57
C PRO A 141 -9.89 0.42 -9.33
N GLU A 142 -9.51 -0.27 -10.40
CA GLU A 142 -10.43 -1.04 -11.23
C GLU A 142 -11.09 -2.18 -10.46
N ARG A 143 -12.43 -2.26 -10.55
CA ARG A 143 -13.25 -3.32 -9.93
C ARG A 143 -13.15 -3.39 -8.41
N LEU A 144 -12.56 -2.39 -7.77
CA LEU A 144 -12.39 -2.37 -6.33
C LEU A 144 -13.74 -2.44 -5.60
N ARG A 145 -14.77 -1.78 -6.14
CA ARG A 145 -16.14 -1.86 -5.63
C ARG A 145 -16.68 -3.28 -5.58
N ASP A 146 -16.44 -4.07 -6.62
CA ASP A 146 -16.97 -5.43 -6.73
C ASP A 146 -16.28 -6.40 -5.77
N ARG A 147 -15.13 -6.00 -5.21
CA ARG A 147 -14.25 -6.85 -4.39
C ARG A 147 -14.05 -6.33 -2.97
N ALA A 148 -14.59 -5.16 -2.63
CA ALA A 148 -14.25 -4.44 -1.41
C ALA A 148 -14.54 -5.27 -0.14
N ASP A 149 -15.69 -5.94 -0.10
CA ASP A 149 -16.09 -6.77 1.04
C ASP A 149 -15.13 -7.94 1.21
N ASP A 150 -14.89 -8.70 0.14
CA ASP A 150 -14.01 -9.86 0.21
C ASP A 150 -12.55 -9.48 0.53
N LEU A 151 -12.07 -8.33 0.04
CA LEU A 151 -10.76 -7.80 0.38
C LEU A 151 -10.66 -7.46 1.88
N ALA A 152 -11.72 -6.87 2.45
CA ALA A 152 -11.76 -6.54 3.87
C ALA A 152 -11.69 -7.77 4.79
N GLU A 153 -12.07 -8.95 4.28
CA GLU A 153 -11.96 -10.21 5.02
C GLU A 153 -10.55 -10.81 4.98
N CYS A 154 -9.78 -10.56 3.92
CA CYS A 154 -8.52 -11.25 3.68
C CYS A 154 -7.25 -10.40 3.86
N VAL A 155 -7.30 -9.07 3.72
CA VAL A 155 -6.12 -8.21 3.88
C VAL A 155 -6.26 -7.23 5.05
N ASP A 156 -5.12 -6.83 5.62
CA ASP A 156 -5.06 -5.90 6.74
C ASP A 156 -5.06 -4.43 6.28
N ALA A 157 -4.66 -4.16 5.05
CA ALA A 157 -4.55 -2.82 4.47
C ALA A 157 -4.62 -2.81 2.94
N LEU A 158 -5.12 -1.72 2.37
CA LEU A 158 -5.22 -1.48 0.94
C LEU A 158 -4.51 -0.19 0.53
N ARG A 159 -3.72 -0.28 -0.54
CA ARG A 159 -3.10 0.85 -1.23
C ARG A 159 -3.60 0.92 -2.66
N VAL A 160 -4.33 1.98 -2.98
CA VAL A 160 -4.87 2.20 -4.33
C VAL A 160 -3.84 2.96 -5.16
N CYS A 161 -3.31 2.33 -6.19
CA CYS A 161 -2.32 2.91 -7.08
C CYS A 161 -2.97 3.96 -8.00
N MET A 162 -2.46 5.19 -7.92
CA MET A 162 -2.98 6.35 -8.65
C MET A 162 -2.07 6.81 -9.78
N ASP A 163 -1.07 6.02 -10.18
CA ASP A 163 -0.03 6.46 -11.13
C ASP A 163 -0.58 6.92 -12.49
N ASP A 164 -1.62 6.26 -12.98
CA ASP A 164 -2.27 6.59 -14.25
C ASP A 164 -3.25 7.77 -14.12
N TRP A 165 -3.68 8.07 -12.89
CA TRP A 165 -4.65 9.11 -12.54
C TRP A 165 -4.01 10.39 -12.03
N ALA A 166 -2.81 10.32 -11.48
CA ALA A 166 -2.12 11.47 -10.92
C ALA A 166 -1.77 12.52 -11.99
N ASP A 167 -1.63 12.14 -13.25
CA ASP A 167 -1.21 13.03 -14.33
C ASP A 167 -2.38 13.69 -15.06
N PRO A 168 -2.52 15.03 -15.01
CA PRO A 168 -3.61 15.74 -15.65
C PRO A 168 -3.74 15.45 -17.16
N HIS A 169 -2.62 15.17 -17.84
CA HIS A 169 -2.60 14.88 -19.27
C HIS A 169 -3.13 13.48 -19.58
N THR A 170 -3.01 12.54 -18.65
CA THR A 170 -3.55 11.19 -18.82
C THR A 170 -4.95 11.06 -18.23
N ARG A 171 -5.37 11.89 -17.26
CA ARG A 171 -6.72 11.89 -16.63
C ARG A 171 -7.89 11.84 -17.60
N GLY A 172 -7.79 12.51 -18.74
CA GLY A 172 -8.83 12.47 -19.79
C GLY A 172 -8.78 11.24 -20.70
N HIS A 173 -7.70 10.47 -20.66
CA HIS A 173 -7.40 9.34 -21.54
C HIS A 173 -7.34 7.99 -20.80
N ILE A 174 -7.67 7.97 -19.51
CA ILE A 174 -7.48 6.78 -18.66
C ILE A 174 -8.32 5.61 -19.16
N ALA A 175 -7.67 4.44 -19.09
CA ALA A 175 -8.09 3.12 -19.52
C ALA A 175 -9.62 2.93 -19.60
N GLY A 176 -10.13 2.82 -20.83
CA GLY A 176 -11.50 2.37 -21.09
C GLY A 176 -12.60 3.42 -20.91
N GLY A 177 -12.28 4.71 -20.81
CA GLY A 177 -13.30 5.78 -20.77
C GLY A 177 -14.02 5.90 -19.41
N ARG A 178 -13.37 5.48 -18.33
CA ARG A 178 -13.92 5.64 -16.97
C ARG A 178 -13.95 7.12 -16.57
N THR A 179 -14.97 7.49 -15.82
CA THR A 179 -15.10 8.85 -15.27
C THR A 179 -14.42 8.93 -13.90
N GLU A 180 -13.97 10.13 -13.53
CA GLU A 180 -13.49 10.43 -12.17
C GLU A 180 -14.53 10.06 -11.11
N GLN A 181 -15.82 10.28 -11.37
CA GLN A 181 -16.88 9.89 -10.45
C GLN A 181 -16.91 8.37 -10.19
N ALA A 182 -16.67 7.56 -11.22
CA ALA A 182 -16.61 6.11 -11.08
C ALA A 182 -15.40 5.68 -10.25
N LEU A 183 -14.23 6.29 -10.47
CA LEU A 183 -13.04 6.10 -9.66
C LEU A 183 -13.32 6.40 -8.18
N LEU A 184 -13.85 7.59 -7.87
CA LEU A 184 -14.13 8.00 -6.50
C LEU A 184 -15.10 7.06 -5.81
N ALA A 185 -16.11 6.56 -6.52
CA ALA A 185 -17.08 5.62 -5.98
C ALA A 185 -16.48 4.23 -5.74
N ASP A 186 -15.48 3.80 -6.51
CA ASP A 186 -14.77 2.54 -6.26
C ASP A 186 -13.87 2.61 -5.02
N ILE A 187 -13.14 3.72 -4.85
CA ILE A 187 -12.31 3.94 -3.66
C ILE A 187 -13.19 4.03 -2.40
N ARG A 188 -14.30 4.77 -2.47
CA ARG A 188 -15.26 4.86 -1.35
C ARG A 188 -15.80 3.51 -0.94
N ALA A 189 -16.11 2.64 -1.90
CA ALA A 189 -16.61 1.31 -1.60
C ALA A 189 -15.64 0.53 -0.70
N ALA A 190 -14.33 0.58 -0.95
CA ALA A 190 -13.33 -0.03 -0.08
C ALA A 190 -13.22 0.65 1.30
N VAL A 191 -13.35 1.98 1.36
CA VAL A 191 -13.35 2.71 2.65
C VAL A 191 -14.58 2.35 3.49
N ASP A 192 -15.74 2.20 2.85
CA ASP A 192 -17.03 1.93 3.49
C ASP A 192 -17.09 0.54 4.15
N THR A 193 -16.30 -0.44 3.67
CA THR A 193 -16.15 -1.75 4.33
C THR A 193 -15.31 -1.66 5.62
N GLY A 194 -14.65 -0.53 5.85
CA GLY A 194 -13.78 -0.31 7.00
C GLY A 194 -12.36 -0.84 6.83
N LEU A 195 -11.99 -1.31 5.63
CA LEU A 195 -10.63 -1.68 5.28
C LEU A 195 -9.72 -0.44 5.31
N PRO A 196 -8.64 -0.42 6.13
CA PRO A 196 -7.68 0.69 6.11
C PRO A 196 -7.15 0.91 4.69
N THR A 197 -7.42 2.09 4.13
CA THR A 197 -7.16 2.37 2.71
C THR A 197 -6.36 3.66 2.55
N GLN A 198 -5.38 3.65 1.66
CA GLN A 198 -4.59 4.83 1.27
C GLN A 198 -4.46 4.96 -0.24
N LEU A 199 -4.24 6.18 -0.71
CA LEU A 199 -3.76 6.40 -2.07
C LEU A 199 -2.26 6.15 -2.12
N TYR A 200 -1.78 5.58 -3.21
CA TYR A 200 -0.38 5.28 -3.45
C TYR A 200 0.03 5.79 -4.82
N THR A 201 1.20 6.43 -4.91
CA THR A 201 1.80 6.76 -6.20
C THR A 201 3.32 6.58 -6.15
N ARG A 202 3.90 6.08 -7.24
CA ARG A 202 5.35 6.03 -7.46
C ARG A 202 5.91 7.32 -8.03
N ARG A 203 5.05 8.22 -8.50
CA ARG A 203 5.49 9.51 -8.99
C ARG A 203 6.02 10.30 -7.79
N VAL A 204 7.26 10.80 -7.92
CA VAL A 204 7.87 11.72 -6.95
C VAL A 204 6.82 12.79 -6.61
N PRO A 205 6.58 13.09 -5.31
CA PRO A 205 5.59 14.09 -4.93
C PRO A 205 5.94 15.37 -5.67
N PRO A 206 5.07 15.85 -6.57
CA PRO A 206 5.41 17.05 -7.29
C PRO A 206 5.48 18.22 -6.30
N PRO A 207 6.29 19.25 -6.61
CA PRO A 207 6.63 20.30 -5.64
C PRO A 207 5.38 20.91 -5.00
N PRO A 208 5.47 21.41 -3.75
CA PRO A 208 4.34 22.02 -3.07
C PRO A 208 3.63 23.04 -3.96
N GLY A 209 2.33 22.84 -4.20
CA GLY A 209 1.54 23.69 -5.10
C GLY A 209 1.22 23.08 -6.47
N ASP A 210 1.71 21.88 -6.78
CA ASP A 210 1.36 21.17 -8.02
C ASP A 210 -0.10 20.70 -8.04
N GLU A 211 -0.73 20.82 -9.22
CA GLU A 211 -2.13 20.43 -9.44
C GLU A 211 -2.38 18.94 -9.16
N SER A 212 -1.39 18.08 -9.41
CA SER A 212 -1.48 16.63 -9.18
C SER A 212 -1.48 16.29 -7.70
N THR A 213 -0.64 16.95 -6.91
CA THR A 213 -0.64 16.79 -5.45
C THR A 213 -1.97 17.24 -4.88
N TRP A 214 -2.48 18.40 -5.30
CA TRP A 214 -3.78 18.89 -4.83
C TRP A 214 -4.94 18.00 -5.23
N TRP A 215 -4.93 17.50 -6.46
CA TRP A 215 -5.95 16.57 -6.91
C TRP A 215 -5.94 15.27 -6.07
N LEU A 216 -4.77 14.71 -5.76
CA LEU A 216 -4.68 13.53 -4.87
C LEU A 216 -5.21 13.84 -3.46
N VAL A 217 -4.93 15.05 -2.93
CA VAL A 217 -5.50 15.51 -1.64
C VAL A 217 -7.03 15.60 -1.72
N ASP A 218 -7.57 16.20 -2.78
CA ASP A 218 -9.01 16.32 -2.97
C ASP A 218 -9.68 14.94 -3.11
N VAL A 219 -9.05 14.01 -3.83
CA VAL A 219 -9.51 12.61 -3.92
C VAL A 219 -9.49 11.97 -2.53
N ALA A 220 -8.40 12.14 -1.77
CA ALA A 220 -8.27 11.53 -0.45
C ALA A 220 -9.35 12.02 0.51
N LEU A 221 -9.55 13.34 0.58
CA LEU A 221 -10.60 13.96 1.39
C LEU A 221 -12.00 13.52 0.93
N SER A 222 -12.23 13.47 -0.38
CA SER A 222 -13.53 13.13 -0.96
C SER A 222 -13.91 11.65 -0.78
N THR A 223 -12.94 10.78 -0.58
CA THR A 223 -13.14 9.33 -0.47
C THR A 223 -13.02 8.80 0.96
N GLY A 224 -12.42 9.57 1.87
CA GLY A 224 -12.25 9.18 3.28
C GLY A 224 -11.10 8.21 3.52
N VAL A 225 -10.18 8.07 2.56
CA VAL A 225 -8.93 7.30 2.74
C VAL A 225 -8.06 7.96 3.81
N GLU A 226 -7.19 7.16 4.44
CA GLU A 226 -6.41 7.60 5.60
C GLU A 226 -5.22 8.50 5.24
N GLY A 227 -4.83 8.54 3.98
CA GLY A 227 -3.70 9.34 3.53
C GLY A 227 -3.22 8.98 2.12
N ILE A 228 -2.11 9.61 1.77
CA ILE A 228 -1.45 9.48 0.47
C ILE A 228 -0.01 9.07 0.74
N THR A 229 0.43 8.00 0.10
CA THR A 229 1.80 7.53 0.14
C THR A 229 2.48 7.79 -1.19
N PHE A 230 3.59 8.53 -1.14
CA PHE A 230 4.49 8.72 -2.25
C PHE A 230 5.68 7.78 -2.09
N ALA A 231 5.79 6.79 -2.98
CA ALA A 231 6.99 5.97 -3.05
C ALA A 231 8.12 6.79 -3.65
N ARG A 232 9.22 6.93 -2.91
CA ARG A 232 10.46 7.41 -3.51
C ARG A 232 11.00 6.30 -4.41
N GLU A 233 11.27 6.62 -5.67
CA GLU A 233 12.11 5.75 -6.49
C GLU A 233 13.43 5.53 -5.73
N ALA A 234 13.71 4.27 -5.38
CA ALA A 234 15.05 3.91 -4.97
C ALA A 234 15.99 4.22 -6.15
N PRO A 235 17.25 4.67 -5.91
CA PRO A 235 18.23 4.69 -6.97
C PRO A 235 18.25 3.28 -7.59
N HIS A 236 18.02 3.22 -8.91
CA HIS A 236 18.02 1.96 -9.65
C HIS A 236 19.29 1.19 -9.32
N ASP A 237 19.16 0.12 -8.55
CA ASP A 237 19.94 -1.08 -8.82
C ASP A 237 19.13 -1.80 -9.90
N ASP A 238 19.75 -2.15 -11.02
CA ASP A 238 19.11 -2.68 -12.26
C ASP A 238 18.31 -4.00 -12.06
N THR A 239 18.10 -4.42 -10.82
CA THR A 239 17.32 -5.59 -10.38
C THR A 239 15.89 -5.25 -9.93
N LEU A 240 15.55 -3.98 -9.69
CA LEU A 240 14.23 -3.54 -9.19
C LEU A 240 13.38 -2.79 -10.22
N SER A 241 13.59 -3.06 -11.51
CA SER A 241 12.59 -2.76 -12.51
C SER A 241 11.31 -3.49 -12.14
N PHE A 242 10.28 -2.76 -11.70
CA PHE A 242 8.92 -3.20 -11.99
C PHE A 242 8.94 -3.52 -13.47
N LEU A 243 8.79 -4.81 -13.80
CA LEU A 243 8.66 -5.26 -15.18
C LEU A 243 7.56 -4.39 -15.81
N ARG A 244 7.97 -3.33 -16.52
CA ARG A 244 7.06 -2.65 -17.42
C ARG A 244 6.61 -3.76 -18.36
N ILE A 245 5.31 -3.88 -18.52
CA ILE A 245 4.68 -4.90 -19.38
C ILE A 245 5.19 -4.79 -20.85
N THR A 246 5.98 -3.77 -21.16
CA THR A 246 6.67 -3.59 -22.44
C THR A 246 8.03 -4.32 -22.56
N ASP A 247 8.66 -4.76 -21.47
CA ASP A 247 9.91 -5.54 -21.55
C ASP A 247 9.60 -7.02 -21.76
N ARG A 248 9.62 -7.40 -23.04
CA ARG A 248 9.27 -8.73 -23.57
C ARG A 248 10.30 -9.83 -23.29
N ASP A 249 11.49 -9.50 -22.76
CA ASP A 249 12.63 -10.43 -22.81
C ASP A 249 13.18 -10.89 -21.45
N VAL A 250 12.51 -10.59 -20.32
CA VAL A 250 12.94 -11.08 -18.99
C VAL A 250 12.09 -12.28 -18.55
N GLU A 251 12.73 -13.44 -18.42
CA GLU A 251 12.15 -14.65 -17.83
C GLU A 251 11.57 -14.33 -16.44
N THR A 252 10.25 -14.38 -16.30
CA THR A 252 9.58 -14.16 -15.01
C THR A 252 9.54 -15.49 -14.25
N PRO A 253 9.94 -15.55 -12.97
CA PRO A 253 9.89 -16.80 -12.21
C PRO A 253 8.46 -17.35 -12.13
N THR A 254 8.34 -18.67 -12.05
CA THR A 254 7.05 -19.41 -11.98
C THR A 254 6.20 -19.12 -10.75
N CYS A 255 6.67 -18.27 -9.83
CA CYS A 255 5.96 -17.86 -8.62
C CYS A 255 5.91 -16.33 -8.42
N GLY A 256 6.22 -15.57 -9.47
CA GLY A 256 6.26 -14.11 -9.42
C GLY A 256 7.60 -13.53 -8.95
N SER A 257 7.62 -12.26 -8.59
CA SER A 257 8.83 -11.55 -8.17
C SER A 257 8.76 -11.08 -6.72
N LEU A 258 9.91 -11.12 -6.03
CA LEU A 258 10.07 -10.66 -4.65
C LEU A 258 11.05 -9.49 -4.60
N ALA A 259 10.73 -8.47 -3.81
CA ALA A 259 11.62 -7.36 -3.52
C ALA A 259 11.55 -6.99 -2.03
N PRO A 260 12.66 -6.57 -1.39
CA PRO A 260 12.61 -6.00 -0.05
C PRO A 260 11.66 -4.79 0.01
N LEU A 261 10.91 -4.63 1.10
CA LEU A 261 10.07 -3.44 1.33
C LEU A 261 10.90 -2.26 1.88
N ASP A 262 12.12 -2.07 1.36
CA ASP A 262 13.06 -1.02 1.80
C ASP A 262 12.80 0.34 1.13
N ILE A 263 11.60 0.52 0.57
CA ILE A 263 11.20 1.77 -0.08
C ILE A 263 10.84 2.76 1.02
N VAL A 264 11.54 3.90 1.05
CA VAL A 264 11.15 5.02 1.90
C VAL A 264 9.83 5.59 1.36
N LEU A 265 8.77 5.36 2.13
CA LEU A 265 7.43 5.86 1.84
C LEU A 265 7.19 7.17 2.57
N ASP A 266 7.06 8.26 1.81
CA ASP A 266 6.60 9.54 2.34
C ASP A 266 5.06 9.52 2.37
N THR A 267 4.50 9.09 3.51
CA THR A 267 3.07 9.16 3.77
C THR A 267 2.68 10.51 4.36
N VAL A 268 1.67 11.15 3.76
CA VAL A 268 0.97 12.33 4.26
C VAL A 268 -0.42 11.90 4.71
N SER A 269 -0.79 12.20 5.97
CA SER A 269 -2.15 11.95 6.45
C SER A 269 -3.12 12.87 5.74
N ALA A 270 -4.28 12.36 5.33
CA ALA A 270 -5.33 13.19 4.73
C ALA A 270 -5.80 14.29 5.71
N GLN A 271 -5.73 14.01 7.01
CA GLN A 271 -6.13 14.94 8.08
C GLN A 271 -5.15 16.11 8.26
N ASP A 272 -3.88 15.91 7.95
CA ASP A 272 -2.85 16.96 8.07
C ASP A 272 -2.91 17.96 6.89
N ALA A 273 -3.60 17.60 5.80
CA ALA A 273 -3.72 18.43 4.61
C ALA A 273 -4.77 19.56 4.73
N GLU A 274 -5.70 19.47 5.70
CA GLU A 274 -6.73 20.50 5.91
C GLU A 274 -6.18 21.82 6.48
N ASP A 275 -4.98 21.81 7.09
CA ASP A 275 -4.35 22.99 7.69
C ASP A 275 -3.48 23.80 6.70
N VAL A 276 -3.43 23.42 5.42
CA VAL A 276 -2.70 24.19 4.40
C VAL A 276 -3.57 25.38 3.94
N PRO A 277 -3.07 26.64 4.02
CA PRO A 277 -3.90 27.82 3.75
C PRO A 277 -4.45 27.79 2.33
N SER A 278 -5.78 27.78 2.25
CA SER A 278 -6.58 27.85 1.04
C SER A 278 -6.12 29.03 0.18
N ARG A 279 -5.56 28.74 -1.00
CA ARG A 279 -5.11 29.81 -1.89
C ARG A 279 -6.35 30.47 -2.51
N THR A 280 -6.49 31.75 -2.20
CA THR A 280 -7.24 32.77 -2.92
C THR A 280 -7.13 32.52 -4.42
N ARG A 281 -8.28 32.21 -5.05
CA ARG A 281 -8.44 32.25 -6.51
C ARG A 281 -8.10 33.67 -6.97
N HIS A 282 -6.92 33.85 -7.55
CA HIS A 282 -6.64 35.08 -8.29
C HIS A 282 -7.45 35.05 -9.59
N ASP A 283 -8.55 35.80 -9.58
CA ASP A 283 -9.25 36.24 -10.77
C ASP A 283 -8.25 36.94 -11.70
N LYS A 284 -7.92 36.28 -12.82
CA LYS A 284 -7.24 36.95 -13.93
C LYS A 284 -8.23 37.88 -14.60
N ALA A 285 -8.06 39.17 -14.34
CA ALA A 285 -8.67 40.24 -15.12
C ALA A 285 -8.40 40.03 -16.61
N ARG A 286 -9.47 40.06 -17.42
CA ARG A 286 -9.40 40.17 -18.88
C ARG A 286 -8.75 41.51 -19.27
N PRO A 287 -7.80 41.56 -20.20
CA PRO A 287 -7.42 42.83 -20.82
C PRO A 287 -8.51 43.21 -21.83
N GLY A 288 -8.94 44.48 -21.75
CA GLY A 288 -9.67 45.18 -22.81
C GLY A 288 -8.73 45.80 -23.82
#